data_AF-A0A7C6UWL2-F1
#
_entry.id   AF-A0A7C6UWL2-F1
#
_cell.length_a   1.000
_cell.length_b   1.000
_cell.length_c   1.000
_cell.angle_alpha   90.00
_cell.angle_beta   90.00
_cell.angle_gamma   90.00
#
_symmetry.space_group_name_H-M   'P 1'
#
loop_
_entity.id
_entity.type
_entity.pdbx_description
1 polymer ?
#
loop_
_entity_poly.entity_id
_entity_poly.type
_entity_poly.pdbx_seq_one_letter_code
_entity_poly.pdbx_strand_id
1 'polypeptide(L)'
;MDDGFKYPSDEKKAKFRINFSDGTKENSRWIINVSIVSFLLSATLLILSNKILEDKSIITGISVLIFIIFIGVLFDIIGISVTAAEETPFHAMASRKYYGAKKAIKLIRNANKVSSICNDIVGDICGILSGAASALVVMRISEGMNALQSAIVGFLISGMVAASTIGGKALGKTFAINNSNYIVYKVSVLLQFVNSRFSLGNNKKKRKNKCI
;
A
#
# COMPACT_ATOMS: atom_id res chain seq x y z
N MET A 1 -4.75 -24.08 42.78
CA MET A 1 -5.63 -23.96 41.59
C MET A 1 -4.79 -24.52 40.47
N ASP A 2 -5.13 -25.75 40.06
CA ASP A 2 -4.33 -26.56 39.15
C ASP A 2 -4.75 -26.26 37.71
N ASP A 3 -3.86 -25.63 36.96
CA ASP A 3 -4.08 -25.28 35.57
C ASP A 3 -3.89 -26.54 34.73
N GLY A 4 -4.98 -27.29 34.52
CA GLY A 4 -5.04 -28.59 33.83
C GLY A 4 -4.74 -28.56 32.33
N PHE A 5 -3.59 -28.00 31.93
CA PHE A 5 -3.07 -28.17 30.57
C PHE A 5 -2.45 -29.57 30.42
N LYS A 6 -3.18 -30.46 29.74
CA LYS A 6 -2.63 -31.73 29.26
C LYS A 6 -1.57 -31.45 28.18
N TYR A 7 -0.30 -31.55 28.55
CA TYR A 7 0.77 -31.69 27.55
C TYR A 7 0.58 -33.03 26.83
N PRO A 8 0.50 -33.05 25.48
CA PRO A 8 0.41 -34.30 24.75
C PRO A 8 1.71 -35.08 24.94
N SER A 9 1.62 -36.21 25.65
CA SER A 9 2.72 -37.15 25.91
C SER A 9 3.05 -38.07 24.72
N ASP A 10 2.71 -37.64 23.51
CA ASP A 10 2.96 -38.37 22.27
C ASP A 10 3.53 -37.38 21.24
N GLU A 11 4.67 -37.73 20.63
CA GLU A 11 5.37 -37.00 19.56
C GLU A 11 4.57 -36.85 18.24
N LYS A 12 3.24 -36.75 18.29
CA LYS A 12 2.43 -36.38 17.13
C LYS A 12 2.54 -34.88 16.92
N LYS A 13 3.66 -34.46 16.32
CA LYS A 13 3.84 -33.10 15.76
C LYS A 13 2.56 -32.73 15.01
N ALA A 14 1.92 -31.64 15.40
CA ALA A 14 0.80 -31.08 14.66
C ALA A 14 1.27 -30.80 13.23
N LYS A 15 0.90 -31.67 12.28
CA LYS A 15 1.25 -31.52 10.87
C LYS A 15 0.37 -30.42 10.28
N PHE A 16 0.84 -29.19 10.33
CA PHE A 16 0.30 -28.12 9.49
C PHE A 16 0.52 -28.53 8.04
N ARG A 17 -0.56 -28.88 7.32
CA ARG A 17 -0.51 -29.13 5.88
C ARG A 17 -0.17 -27.82 5.19
N ILE A 18 1.06 -27.70 4.71
CA ILE A 18 1.45 -26.61 3.82
C ILE A 18 0.80 -26.92 2.48
N ASN A 19 -0.33 -26.27 2.19
CA ASN A 19 -0.95 -26.34 0.86
C ASN A 19 -0.05 -25.58 -0.11
N PHE A 20 0.88 -26.29 -0.76
CA PHE A 20 1.61 -25.76 -1.90
C PHE A 20 0.60 -25.61 -3.04
N SER A 21 0.07 -24.40 -3.22
CA SER A 21 -0.78 -24.07 -4.37
C SER A 21 0.10 -24.08 -5.61
N ASP A 22 0.04 -25.20 -6.34
CA ASP A 22 0.73 -25.42 -7.60
C ASP A 22 0.19 -24.46 -8.68
N GLY A 23 0.88 -23.33 -8.86
CA GLY A 23 0.48 -22.22 -9.74
C GLY A 23 1.70 -21.56 -10.39
N THR A 24 2.66 -22.37 -10.84
CA THR A 24 4.04 -21.97 -11.12
C THR A 24 4.22 -21.02 -12.31
N LYS A 25 3.28 -20.95 -13.27
CA LYS A 25 3.40 -20.07 -14.45
C LYS A 25 2.68 -18.73 -14.33
N GLU A 26 1.49 -18.69 -13.73
CA GLU A 26 0.74 -17.44 -13.53
C GLU A 26 1.34 -16.59 -12.41
N ASN A 27 1.76 -17.22 -11.30
CA ASN A 27 2.41 -16.49 -10.21
C ASN A 27 3.76 -15.91 -10.64
N SER A 28 4.55 -16.63 -11.44
CA SER A 28 5.87 -16.12 -11.88
C SER A 28 5.76 -14.89 -12.78
N ARG A 29 4.81 -14.88 -13.75
CA ARG A 29 4.54 -13.68 -14.57
C ARG A 29 4.00 -12.50 -13.75
N TRP A 30 3.18 -12.79 -12.74
CA TRP A 30 2.69 -11.76 -11.83
C TRP A 30 3.82 -11.17 -10.97
N ILE A 31 4.70 -12.01 -10.41
CA ILE A 31 5.87 -11.58 -9.63
C ILE A 31 6.80 -10.71 -10.48
N ILE A 32 7.13 -11.13 -11.71
CA ILE A 32 8.00 -10.35 -12.60
C ILE A 32 7.35 -9.01 -12.96
N ASN A 33 6.06 -9.01 -13.31
CA ASN A 33 5.35 -7.77 -13.63
C ASN A 33 5.27 -6.83 -12.43
N VAL A 34 5.02 -7.38 -11.24
CA VAL A 34 5.03 -6.64 -9.97
C VAL A 34 6.40 -5.99 -9.79
N SER A 35 7.49 -6.75 -9.82
CA SER A 35 8.84 -6.22 -9.63
C SER A 35 9.22 -5.14 -10.65
N ILE A 36 8.87 -5.32 -11.93
CA ILE A 36 9.16 -4.32 -12.98
C ILE A 36 8.35 -3.05 -12.75
N VAL A 37 7.06 -3.17 -12.44
CA VAL A 37 6.19 -2.00 -12.16
C VAL A 37 6.67 -1.28 -10.90
N SER A 38 7.01 -2.02 -9.84
CA SER A 38 7.59 -1.49 -8.61
C SER A 38 8.87 -0.70 -8.91
N PHE A 39 9.78 -1.27 -9.69
CA PHE A 39 11.03 -0.63 -10.05
C PHE A 39 10.82 0.68 -10.83
N LEU A 40 9.97 0.66 -11.86
CA LEU A 40 9.65 1.84 -12.66
C LEU A 40 8.95 2.92 -11.83
N LEU A 41 8.04 2.52 -10.93
CA LEU A 41 7.34 3.42 -10.04
C LEU A 41 8.30 4.07 -9.04
N SER A 42 9.19 3.29 -8.42
CA SER A 42 10.24 3.80 -7.53
C SER A 42 11.15 4.79 -8.25
N ALA A 43 11.63 4.44 -9.45
CA ALA A 43 12.53 5.29 -10.21
C ALA A 43 11.87 6.63 -10.58
N THR A 44 10.62 6.59 -11.06
CA THR A 44 9.87 7.81 -11.40
C THR A 44 9.57 8.67 -10.18
N LEU A 45 9.12 8.08 -9.07
CA LEU A 45 8.87 8.79 -7.82
C LEU A 45 10.14 9.41 -7.24
N LEU A 46 11.27 8.71 -7.32
CA LEU A 46 12.56 9.21 -6.85
C LEU A 46 13.02 10.41 -7.70
N ILE A 47 12.86 10.35 -9.02
CA ILE A 47 13.19 11.48 -9.92
C ILE A 47 12.28 12.68 -9.61
N LEU A 48 10.97 12.45 -9.45
CA LEU A 48 10.03 13.53 -9.09
C LEU A 48 10.38 14.15 -7.74
N SER A 49 10.62 13.30 -6.73
CA SER A 49 10.93 13.76 -5.38
C SER A 49 12.21 14.58 -5.37
N ASN A 50 13.29 14.10 -6.02
CA ASN A 50 14.54 14.85 -6.12
C ASN A 50 14.36 16.21 -6.81
N LYS A 51 13.55 16.29 -7.88
CA LYS A 51 13.25 17.59 -8.51
C LYS A 51 12.51 18.56 -7.59
N ILE A 52 11.61 18.06 -6.75
CA ILE A 52 10.86 18.89 -5.78
C ILE A 52 11.75 19.28 -4.59
N LEU A 53 12.67 18.38 -4.19
CA LEU A 53 13.65 18.57 -3.12
C LEU A 53 14.87 19.42 -3.54
N GLU A 54 15.04 19.69 -4.84
CA GLU A 54 16.09 20.57 -5.37
C GLU A 54 15.84 22.03 -4.97
N ASP A 55 14.60 22.37 -4.63
CA ASP A 55 14.23 23.66 -4.07
C ASP A 55 14.82 23.85 -2.66
N LYS A 56 15.46 25.00 -2.42
CA LYS A 56 16.36 25.25 -1.26
C LYS A 56 15.68 25.28 0.12
N SER A 57 14.37 25.07 0.22
CA SER A 57 13.64 25.26 1.48
C SER A 57 13.51 23.96 2.28
N ILE A 58 14.06 23.96 3.50
CA ILE A 58 13.96 22.84 4.47
C ILE A 58 12.50 22.45 4.72
N ILE A 59 11.60 23.44 4.74
CA ILE A 59 10.15 23.26 4.90
C ILE A 59 9.58 22.36 3.81
N THR A 60 10.01 22.52 2.56
CA THR A 60 9.55 21.71 1.43
C THR A 60 10.00 20.27 1.59
N GLY A 61 11.25 20.04 2.02
CA GLY A 61 11.77 18.68 2.27
C GLY A 61 10.99 17.94 3.35
N ILE A 62 10.67 18.60 4.47
CA ILE A 62 9.85 18.03 5.55
C ILE A 62 8.42 17.76 5.06
N SER A 63 7.83 18.68 4.27
CA SER A 63 6.49 18.50 3.72
C SER A 63 6.41 17.29 2.78
N VAL A 64 7.40 17.12 1.90
CA VAL A 64 7.48 15.96 1.00
C VAL A 64 7.66 14.66 1.79
N LEU A 65 8.50 14.65 2.82
CA LEU A 65 8.71 13.50 3.69
C LEU A 65 7.41 13.05 4.36
N ILE A 66 6.67 13.98 4.99
CA ILE A 66 5.37 13.69 5.62
C ILE A 66 4.37 13.16 4.59
N PHE A 67 4.35 13.75 3.39
CA PHE A 67 3.47 13.31 2.30
C PHE A 67 3.76 11.88 1.85
N ILE A 68 5.03 11.48 1.72
CA ILE A 68 5.42 10.11 1.36
C ILE A 68 4.95 9.11 2.43
N ILE A 69 5.16 9.41 3.72
CA ILE A 69 4.72 8.56 4.83
C ILE A 69 3.19 8.43 4.82
N PHE A 70 2.49 9.54 4.65
CA PHE A 70 1.03 9.57 4.63
C PHE A 70 0.45 8.72 3.50
N ILE A 71 1.01 8.84 2.29
CA ILE A 71 0.65 7.98 1.15
C ILE A 71 0.87 6.50 1.50
N GLY A 72 2.03 6.14 2.05
CA GLY A 72 2.34 4.76 2.42
C GLY A 72 1.32 4.17 3.40
N VAL A 73 0.96 4.92 4.44
CA VAL A 73 -0.05 4.51 5.44
C VAL A 73 -1.45 4.40 4.82
N LEU A 74 -1.84 5.32 3.93
CA LEU A 74 -3.13 5.24 3.25
C LEU A 74 -3.25 3.99 2.37
N PHE A 75 -2.20 3.65 1.61
CA PHE A 75 -2.19 2.45 0.78
C PHE A 75 -2.20 1.17 1.61
N ASP A 76 -1.53 1.15 2.76
CA ASP A 76 -1.59 0.05 3.72
C ASP A 76 -3.02 -0.18 4.25
N ILE A 77 -3.70 0.90 4.67
CA ILE A 77 -5.10 0.86 5.11
C ILE A 77 -6.00 0.28 4.02
N ILE A 78 -5.80 0.68 2.75
CA ILE A 78 -6.56 0.15 1.62
C ILE A 78 -6.31 -1.36 1.50
N GLY A 79 -5.05 -1.81 1.47
CA GLY A 79 -4.69 -3.21 1.33
C GLY A 79 -5.33 -4.09 2.40
N ILE A 80 -5.19 -3.68 3.67
CA ILE A 80 -5.79 -4.37 4.82
C ILE A 80 -7.32 -4.37 4.72
N SER A 81 -7.93 -3.25 4.33
CA SER A 81 -9.38 -3.15 4.17
C SER A 81 -9.91 -4.11 3.09
N VAL A 82 -9.19 -4.29 1.97
CA VAL A 82 -9.61 -5.25 0.92
C VAL A 82 -9.58 -6.68 1.46
N THR A 83 -8.60 -7.02 2.31
CA THR A 83 -8.51 -8.36 2.92
C THR A 83 -9.54 -8.60 4.02
N ALA A 84 -9.96 -7.55 4.73
CA ALA A 84 -10.90 -7.64 5.83
C ALA A 84 -12.37 -7.43 5.43
N ALA A 85 -12.65 -7.07 4.17
CA ALA A 85 -14.01 -6.83 3.70
C ALA A 85 -14.74 -8.13 3.35
N GLU A 86 -16.03 -8.19 3.67
CA GLU A 86 -16.89 -9.34 3.34
C GLU A 86 -17.66 -9.11 2.05
N GLU A 87 -17.88 -10.16 1.25
CA GLU A 87 -18.61 -10.05 -0.02
C GLU A 87 -20.13 -9.86 0.14
N THR A 88 -20.71 -10.33 1.25
CA THR A 88 -22.15 -10.36 1.53
C THR A 88 -22.84 -8.98 1.41
N PRO A 89 -22.35 -7.87 2.02
CA PRO A 89 -22.96 -6.56 1.85
C PRO A 89 -22.86 -6.06 0.40
N PHE A 90 -21.80 -6.40 -0.33
CA PHE A 90 -21.61 -5.93 -1.71
C PHE A 90 -22.52 -6.65 -2.70
N HIS A 91 -22.90 -7.91 -2.45
CA HIS A 91 -23.90 -8.61 -3.26
C HIS A 91 -25.28 -7.95 -3.15
N ALA A 92 -25.69 -7.56 -1.94
CA ALA A 92 -26.93 -6.80 -1.72
C ALA A 92 -26.88 -5.41 -2.37
N MET A 93 -25.72 -4.72 -2.32
CA MET A 93 -25.54 -3.45 -3.03
C MET A 93 -25.56 -3.63 -4.56
N ALA A 94 -25.03 -4.74 -5.07
CA ALA A 94 -25.01 -5.02 -6.51
C ALA A 94 -26.41 -5.34 -7.06
N SER A 95 -27.27 -6.03 -6.30
CA SER A 95 -28.67 -6.28 -6.70
C SER A 95 -29.48 -4.98 -6.79
N ARG A 96 -29.20 -4.03 -5.88
CA ARG A 96 -29.74 -2.66 -5.90
C ARG A 96 -29.05 -1.72 -6.90
N LYS A 97 -28.14 -2.22 -7.73
CA LYS A 97 -27.39 -1.47 -8.76
C LYS A 97 -26.59 -0.27 -8.23
N TYR A 98 -26.07 -0.34 -7.01
CA TYR A 98 -25.17 0.69 -6.50
C TYR A 98 -23.91 0.81 -7.36
N TYR A 99 -23.51 2.06 -7.63
CA TYR A 99 -22.26 2.36 -8.34
C TYR A 99 -21.07 1.86 -7.51
N GLY A 100 -20.08 1.24 -8.14
CA GLY A 100 -18.90 0.66 -7.48
C GLY A 100 -19.05 -0.81 -7.06
N ALA A 101 -20.28 -1.29 -6.79
CA ALA A 101 -20.51 -2.58 -6.12
C ALA A 101 -19.91 -3.79 -6.86
N LYS A 102 -20.07 -3.88 -8.19
CA LYS A 102 -19.47 -4.97 -8.99
C LYS A 102 -17.94 -4.95 -8.97
N LYS A 103 -17.33 -3.76 -8.87
CA LYS A 103 -15.86 -3.63 -8.78
C LYS A 103 -15.37 -3.99 -7.38
N ALA A 104 -16.10 -3.62 -6.32
CA ALA A 104 -15.79 -4.01 -4.95
C ALA A 104 -15.71 -5.54 -4.82
N ILE A 105 -16.71 -6.28 -5.33
CA ILE A 105 -16.70 -7.75 -5.35
C ILE A 105 -15.46 -8.28 -6.08
N LYS A 106 -15.09 -7.69 -7.22
CA LYS A 106 -13.90 -8.11 -7.98
C LYS A 106 -12.58 -7.82 -7.23
N LEU A 107 -12.53 -6.75 -6.44
CA LEU A 107 -11.38 -6.43 -5.59
C LEU A 107 -11.25 -7.43 -4.44
N ILE A 108 -12.36 -7.75 -3.76
CA ILE A 108 -12.38 -8.71 -2.64
C ILE A 108 -12.01 -10.12 -3.13
N ARG A 109 -12.53 -10.56 -4.29
CA ARG A 109 -12.12 -11.85 -4.90
C ARG A 109 -10.64 -11.92 -5.26
N ASN A 110 -9.98 -10.79 -5.46
CA ASN A 110 -8.53 -10.72 -5.73
C ASN A 110 -7.76 -10.08 -4.56
N ALA A 111 -8.31 -10.11 -3.33
CA ALA A 111 -7.77 -9.39 -2.19
C ALA A 111 -6.30 -9.68 -1.94
N ASN A 112 -5.87 -10.93 -2.06
CA ASN A 112 -4.46 -11.32 -1.87
C ASN A 112 -3.51 -10.58 -2.83
N LYS A 113 -3.87 -10.48 -4.12
CA LYS A 113 -3.05 -9.76 -5.11
C LYS A 113 -3.05 -8.26 -4.86
N VAL A 114 -4.22 -7.69 -4.54
CA VAL A 114 -4.36 -6.25 -4.29
C VAL A 114 -3.62 -5.84 -3.01
N SER A 115 -3.77 -6.61 -1.95
CA SER A 115 -3.11 -6.36 -0.67
C SER A 115 -1.60 -6.47 -0.79
N SER A 116 -1.07 -7.46 -1.51
CA SER A 116 0.38 -7.55 -1.72
C SER A 116 0.92 -6.37 -2.54
N ILE A 117 0.16 -5.90 -3.54
CA ILE A 117 0.54 -4.68 -4.28
C ILE A 117 0.50 -3.45 -3.36
N CYS A 118 -0.56 -3.26 -2.58
CA CYS A 118 -0.71 -2.06 -1.76
C CYS A 118 0.19 -2.03 -0.52
N ASN A 119 0.34 -3.15 0.17
CA ASN A 119 1.16 -3.24 1.37
C ASN A 119 2.63 -3.51 1.04
N ASP A 120 2.92 -4.54 0.25
CA ASP A 120 4.31 -4.96 0.05
C ASP A 120 5.00 -4.04 -0.94
N ILE A 121 4.46 -3.88 -2.16
CA ILE A 121 5.10 -3.01 -3.16
C ILE A 121 5.07 -1.55 -2.72
N VAL A 122 3.87 -0.98 -2.55
CA VAL A 122 3.76 0.47 -2.31
C VAL A 122 4.31 0.83 -0.93
N GLY A 123 4.09 -0.02 0.08
CA GLY A 123 4.63 0.18 1.43
C GLY A 123 6.16 0.13 1.46
N ASP A 124 6.79 -0.87 0.82
CA ASP A 124 8.27 -0.96 0.79
C ASP A 124 8.88 0.21 0.03
N ILE A 125 8.28 0.62 -1.11
CA ILE A 125 8.74 1.77 -1.88
C ILE A 125 8.62 3.06 -1.07
N CYS A 126 7.48 3.30 -0.41
CA CYS A 126 7.30 4.46 0.45
C CYS A 126 8.29 4.44 1.63
N GLY A 127 8.58 3.26 2.18
CA GLY A 127 9.60 3.08 3.22
C GLY A 127 10.99 3.51 2.73
N ILE A 128 11.46 2.94 1.62
CA ILE A 128 12.76 3.28 1.02
C ILE A 128 12.84 4.77 0.66
N LEU A 129 11.78 5.31 0.04
CA LEU A 129 11.73 6.70 -0.39
C LEU A 129 11.70 7.66 0.80
N SER A 130 11.00 7.31 1.88
CA SER A 130 10.99 8.10 3.11
C SER A 130 12.37 8.12 3.79
N GLY A 131 13.10 7.00 3.78
CA GLY A 131 14.46 6.92 4.29
C GLY A 131 15.46 7.75 3.46
N ALA A 132 15.33 7.70 2.13
CA ALA A 132 16.13 8.53 1.24
C ALA A 132 15.83 10.03 1.43
N ALA A 133 14.55 10.39 1.53
CA ALA A 133 14.13 11.77 1.78
C ALA A 133 14.57 12.26 3.16
N SER A 134 14.49 11.43 4.21
CA SER A 134 14.95 11.80 5.55
C SER A 134 16.45 12.02 5.58
N ALA A 135 17.24 11.21 4.86
CA ALA A 135 18.68 11.41 4.73
C ALA A 135 19.00 12.75 4.06
N LEU A 136 18.29 13.11 2.99
CA LEU A 136 18.43 14.42 2.35
C LEU A 136 18.07 15.56 3.29
N VAL A 137 16.98 15.45 4.05
CA VAL A 137 16.57 16.46 5.03
C VAL A 137 17.62 16.62 6.14
N VAL A 138 18.15 15.50 6.66
CA VAL A 138 19.25 15.52 7.65
C VAL A 138 20.49 16.20 7.07
N MET A 139 20.88 15.88 5.84
CA MET A 139 22.04 16.52 5.19
C MET A 139 21.89 18.05 5.13
N ARG A 140 20.68 18.56 4.83
CA ARG A 140 20.42 20.00 4.77
C ARG A 140 20.44 20.67 6.15
N ILE A 141 19.85 20.02 7.15
CA ILE A 141 19.81 20.56 8.52
C ILE A 141 21.20 20.55 9.15
N SER A 142 22.01 19.54 8.82
CA SER A 142 23.37 19.38 9.33
C SER A 142 24.42 20.22 8.60
N GLU A 143 24.05 21.05 7.62
CA GLU A 143 24.98 21.99 6.98
C GLU A 143 25.58 22.94 8.04
N GLY A 144 26.89 22.84 8.25
CA GLY A 144 27.62 23.65 9.24
C GLY A 144 27.67 23.09 10.66
N MET A 145 27.13 21.88 10.91
CA MET A 145 27.19 21.22 12.22
C MET A 145 28.42 20.29 12.36
N ASN A 146 28.85 20.03 13.60
CA ASN A 146 29.87 19.03 13.90
C ASN A 146 29.34 17.60 13.68
N ALA A 147 30.23 16.63 13.42
CA ALA A 147 29.85 15.24 13.13
C ALA A 147 28.95 14.59 14.19
N LEU A 148 29.22 14.83 15.49
CA LEU A 148 28.39 14.33 16.58
C LEU A 148 26.98 14.94 16.59
N GLN A 149 26.87 16.24 16.33
CA GLN A 149 25.56 16.92 16.29
C GLN A 149 24.73 16.45 15.09
N SER A 150 25.37 16.29 13.92
CA SER A 150 24.74 15.75 12.72
C SER A 150 24.21 14.33 12.94
N ALA A 151 24.98 13.48 13.62
CA ALA A 151 24.54 12.12 13.95
C ALA A 151 23.30 12.12 14.86
N ILE A 152 23.28 12.95 15.91
CA ILE A 152 22.14 13.05 16.83
C ILE A 152 20.88 13.51 16.08
N VAL A 153 21.00 14.54 15.22
CA VAL A 153 19.89 15.01 14.39
C VAL A 153 19.41 13.90 13.43
N GLY A 154 20.33 13.16 12.81
CA GLY A 154 20.03 12.02 11.96
C GLY A 154 19.24 10.92 12.67
N PHE A 155 19.64 10.57 13.89
CA PHE A 155 18.93 9.60 14.72
C PHE A 155 17.54 10.10 15.13
N LEU A 156 17.40 11.36 15.53
CA LEU A 156 16.11 11.94 15.90
C LEU A 156 15.14 11.93 14.72
N ILE A 157 15.58 12.40 13.54
CA ILE A 157 14.73 12.45 12.35
C ILE A 157 14.36 11.04 11.89
N SER A 158 15.32 10.12 11.80
CA SER A 158 15.04 8.73 11.41
C SER A 158 14.10 8.04 12.40
N GLY A 159 14.30 8.28 13.70
CA GLY A 159 13.43 7.77 14.76
C GLY A 159 12.00 8.33 14.67
N MET A 160 11.85 9.63 14.40
CA MET A 160 10.54 10.25 14.18
C MET A 160 9.82 9.69 12.95
N VAL A 161 10.55 9.46 11.85
CA VAL A 161 10.01 8.85 10.62
C VAL A 161 9.56 7.42 10.89
N ALA A 162 10.39 6.62 11.56
CA ALA A 162 10.07 5.24 11.91
C ALA A 162 8.84 5.18 12.84
N ALA A 163 8.82 5.97 13.92
CA ALA A 163 7.70 6.03 14.86
C ALA A 163 6.40 6.47 14.17
N SER A 164 6.46 7.48 13.29
CA SER A 164 5.29 7.96 12.54
C SER A 164 4.77 6.91 11.56
N THR A 165 5.67 6.18 10.88
CA THR A 165 5.29 5.15 9.92
C THR A 165 4.67 3.93 10.62
N ILE A 166 5.34 3.43 11.66
CA ILE A 166 4.89 2.25 12.41
C ILE A 166 3.61 2.56 13.20
N GLY A 167 3.57 3.72 13.88
CA GLY A 167 2.40 4.19 14.60
C GLY A 167 1.21 4.47 13.67
N GLY A 168 1.45 5.10 12.52
CA GLY A 168 0.44 5.34 11.50
C GLY A 168 -0.18 4.05 10.96
N LYS A 169 0.64 3.04 10.64
CA LYS A 169 0.15 1.71 10.22
C LYS A 169 -0.64 1.00 11.32
N ALA A 170 -0.18 1.07 12.58
CA ALA A 170 -0.88 0.46 13.70
C ALA A 170 -2.27 1.06 13.92
N LEU A 171 -2.38 2.39 13.94
CA LEU A 171 -3.67 3.09 14.04
C LEU A 171 -4.56 2.81 12.81
N GLY A 172 -3.95 2.85 11.63
CA GLY A 172 -4.62 2.57 10.35
C GLY A 172 -5.22 1.17 10.29
N LYS A 173 -4.54 0.15 10.84
CA LYS A 173 -5.01 -1.23 10.84
C LYS A 173 -6.32 -1.41 11.61
N THR A 174 -6.42 -0.84 12.80
CA THR A 174 -7.66 -0.88 13.60
C THR A 174 -8.80 -0.17 12.86
N PHE A 175 -8.50 0.98 12.26
CA PHE A 175 -9.47 1.72 11.47
C PHE A 175 -9.92 0.95 10.21
N ALA A 176 -8.99 0.30 9.52
CA ALA A 176 -9.20 -0.49 8.31
C ALA A 176 -10.12 -1.69 8.58
N ILE A 177 -9.92 -2.39 9.70
CA ILE A 177 -10.71 -3.56 10.05
C ILE A 177 -12.14 -3.15 10.43
N ASN A 178 -12.30 -2.13 11.27
CA ASN A 178 -13.62 -1.67 11.71
C ASN A 178 -14.46 -1.08 10.56
N ASN A 179 -13.83 -0.46 9.56
CA ASN A 179 -14.51 0.22 8.46
C ASN A 179 -14.20 -0.41 7.08
N SER A 180 -13.82 -1.69 7.05
CA SER A 180 -13.31 -2.38 5.85
C SER A 180 -14.26 -2.24 4.66
N ASN A 181 -15.54 -2.56 4.87
CA ASN A 181 -16.58 -2.49 3.84
C ASN A 181 -16.77 -1.07 3.29
N TYR A 182 -16.70 -0.05 4.14
CA TYR A 182 -16.86 1.35 3.72
C TYR A 182 -15.66 1.84 2.90
N ILE A 183 -14.45 1.49 3.34
CA ILE A 183 -13.20 1.87 2.65
C ILE A 183 -13.16 1.19 1.28
N VAL A 184 -13.44 -0.11 1.20
CA VAL A 184 -13.48 -0.86 -0.06
C VAL A 184 -14.56 -0.30 -0.99
N TYR A 185 -15.73 0.07 -0.47
CA TYR A 185 -16.75 0.74 -1.25
C TYR A 185 -16.22 2.03 -1.87
N LYS A 186 -15.66 2.95 -1.08
CA LYS A 186 -15.09 4.21 -1.58
C LYS A 186 -14.01 3.99 -2.64
N VAL A 187 -13.07 3.06 -2.39
CA VAL A 187 -12.01 2.72 -3.35
C VAL A 187 -12.61 2.20 -4.65
N SER A 188 -13.62 1.32 -4.57
CA SER A 188 -14.29 0.78 -5.75
C SER A 188 -15.03 1.84 -6.57
N VAL A 189 -15.65 2.82 -5.90
CA VAL A 189 -16.33 3.96 -6.54
C VAL A 189 -15.32 4.84 -7.24
N LEU A 190 -14.22 5.18 -6.58
CA LEU A 190 -13.14 6.00 -7.15
C LEU A 190 -12.52 5.29 -8.37
N LEU A 191 -12.24 3.99 -8.25
CA LEU A 191 -11.74 3.19 -9.36
C LEU A 191 -12.76 3.08 -10.51
N GLN A 192 -14.06 3.05 -10.21
CA GLN A 192 -15.09 3.06 -11.24
C GLN A 192 -15.19 4.41 -11.94
N PHE A 193 -15.06 5.51 -11.20
CA PHE A 193 -15.04 6.86 -11.73
C PHE A 193 -13.82 7.10 -12.64
N VAL A 194 -12.61 6.75 -12.18
CA VAL A 194 -11.38 6.87 -12.98
C VAL A 194 -11.50 6.05 -14.26
N ASN A 195 -11.97 4.79 -14.17
CA ASN A 195 -12.16 3.96 -15.35
C ASN A 195 -13.27 4.48 -16.28
N SER A 196 -14.32 5.10 -15.76
CA SER A 196 -15.37 5.71 -16.59
C SER A 196 -14.80 6.89 -17.37
N ARG A 197 -13.99 7.75 -16.72
CA ARG A 197 -13.29 8.86 -17.38
C ARG A 197 -12.29 8.36 -18.42
N PHE A 198 -11.51 7.33 -18.10
CA PHE A 198 -10.55 6.74 -19.03
C PHE A 198 -11.23 5.98 -20.18
N SER A 199 -12.36 5.31 -19.92
CA SER A 199 -13.14 4.59 -20.93
C SER A 199 -13.91 5.51 -21.88
N LEU A 200 -14.27 6.72 -21.46
CA LEU A 200 -14.81 7.74 -22.39
C LEU A 200 -13.77 8.13 -23.46
N GLY A 201 -12.47 8.10 -23.12
CA GLY A 201 -11.39 8.30 -24.09
C GLY A 201 -11.26 7.15 -25.10
N ASN A 202 -11.40 5.89 -24.63
CA ASN A 202 -11.23 4.71 -25.50
C ASN A 202 -12.46 4.36 -26.35
N ASN A 203 -13.68 4.70 -25.92
CA ASN A 203 -14.89 4.41 -26.70
C ASN A 203 -15.07 5.28 -27.95
N LYS A 204 -14.39 6.42 -28.07
CA LYS A 204 -14.30 7.16 -29.34
C LYS A 204 -13.51 6.40 -30.41
N LYS A 205 -12.56 5.53 -30.03
CA LYS A 205 -11.76 4.73 -30.98
C LYS A 205 -12.52 3.48 -31.46
N LYS A 206 -13.27 2.80 -30.59
CA LYS A 206 -14.05 1.59 -30.97
C LYS A 206 -15.28 1.87 -31.83
N ARG A 207 -15.82 3.09 -31.82
CA ARG A 207 -16.98 3.47 -32.65
C ARG A 207 -16.59 3.85 -34.09
N LYS A 208 -15.30 4.11 -34.37
CA LYS A 208 -14.77 4.37 -35.72
C LYS A 208 -14.43 3.10 -36.52
N ASN A 209 -14.10 1.99 -35.84
CA ASN A 209 -13.74 0.73 -36.51
C ASN A 209 -14.92 -0.24 -36.73
N LYS A 210 -16.16 0.21 -36.50
CA LYS A 210 -17.38 -0.58 -36.75
C LYS A 210 -18.25 0.00 -37.87
N CYS A 211 -17.72 0.99 -38.61
CA CYS A 211 -18.36 1.62 -39.76
C CYS A 211 -17.45 1.63 -41.00
N ILE A 212 -16.53 0.67 -41.11
CA ILE A 212 -15.82 0.36 -42.36
C ILE A 212 -16.11 -1.09 -42.68
#